data_AF-A0A947BAG6-F1
#
_entry.id   AF-A0A947BAG6-F1
#
_cell.length_a   1.000
_cell.length_b   1.000
_cell.length_c   1.000
_cell.angle_alpha   90.00
_cell.angle_beta   90.00
_cell.angle_gamma   90.00
#
_symmetry.space_group_name_H-M   'P 1'
#
loop_
_entity.id
_entity.type
_entity.pdbx_description
1 polymer ?
#
loop_
_entity_poly.entity_id
_entity_poly.type
_entity_poly.pdbx_seq_one_letter_code
_entity_poly.pdbx_strand_id
1 'polypeptide(L)'
;MSGVLGMIEKKLFRAREALHLILRHAADSATRRELLHIYSSLGNRSAYNDEVNLRMRFGKLVMPCTMRLSDIFILGEILFEDQYKLKSRIPEGATIIDAGGNVGFSSMLFLGEYQPSQVHVFEPSEDSFRLLSKNLGSAAGVVLNKSAVGRTSGQSTLHHGEFAGMHSLLQADGMDGGEIVNVLALADYMENCGLTR
;
A
#
# COMPACT_ATOMS: atom_id res chain seq x y z
N MET A 1 21.28 -28.06 -9.88
CA MET A 1 19.97 -28.07 -10.58
C MET A 1 18.88 -27.29 -9.85
N SER A 2 18.95 -27.07 -8.53
CA SER A 2 17.94 -26.31 -7.77
C SER A 2 17.90 -24.79 -8.07
N GLY A 3 19.05 -24.15 -8.34
CA GLY A 3 19.11 -22.69 -8.53
C GLY A 3 18.50 -22.18 -9.85
N VAL A 4 18.62 -22.95 -10.94
CA VAL A 4 18.07 -22.55 -12.26
C VAL A 4 16.55 -22.66 -12.28
N LEU A 5 16.01 -23.73 -11.68
CA LEU A 5 14.56 -23.95 -11.61
C LEU A 5 13.87 -22.85 -10.80
N GLY A 6 14.41 -22.50 -9.62
CA GLY A 6 13.86 -21.41 -8.80
C GLY A 6 13.94 -20.03 -9.46
N MET A 7 14.95 -19.78 -10.30
CA MET A 7 15.03 -18.53 -11.08
C MET A 7 13.94 -18.47 -12.16
N ILE A 8 13.67 -19.59 -12.85
CA ILE A 8 12.60 -19.67 -13.85
C ILE A 8 11.24 -19.46 -13.21
N GLU A 9 10.99 -20.10 -12.06
CA GLU A 9 9.74 -19.94 -11.29
C GLU A 9 9.51 -18.48 -10.89
N LYS A 10 10.53 -17.79 -10.37
CA LYS A 10 10.45 -16.36 -10.01
C LYS A 10 10.13 -15.49 -11.22
N LYS A 11 10.76 -15.73 -12.37
CA LYS A 11 10.48 -14.98 -13.60
C LYS A 11 9.06 -15.23 -14.10
N LEU A 12 8.60 -16.49 -14.06
CA LEU A 12 7.23 -16.84 -14.47
C LEU A 12 6.20 -16.22 -13.54
N PHE A 13 6.46 -16.20 -12.23
CA PHE A 13 5.62 -15.53 -11.25
C PHE A 13 5.46 -14.04 -11.59
N ARG A 14 6.57 -13.32 -11.79
CA ARG A 14 6.54 -11.89 -12.14
C ARG A 14 5.87 -11.62 -13.48
N ALA A 15 6.04 -12.50 -14.47
CA ALA A 15 5.33 -12.37 -15.74
C ALA A 15 3.80 -12.55 -15.59
N ARG A 16 3.37 -13.48 -14.74
CA ARG A 16 1.94 -13.69 -14.44
C ARG A 16 1.34 -12.52 -13.68
N GLU A 17 2.05 -12.02 -12.68
CA GLU A 17 1.67 -10.84 -11.90
C GLU A 17 1.51 -9.61 -12.83
N ALA A 18 2.51 -9.34 -13.68
CA ALA A 18 2.46 -8.26 -14.66
C ALA A 18 1.24 -8.37 -15.58
N LEU A 19 1.02 -9.55 -16.16
CA LEU A 19 -0.11 -9.78 -17.05
C LEU A 19 -1.44 -9.59 -16.32
N HIS A 20 -1.54 -10.04 -15.06
CA HIS A 20 -2.73 -9.86 -14.24
C HIS A 20 -3.02 -8.37 -14.02
N LEU A 21 -2.05 -7.60 -13.54
CA LEU A 21 -2.21 -6.16 -13.29
C LEU A 21 -2.56 -5.39 -14.58
N ILE A 22 -1.89 -5.69 -15.69
CA ILE A 22 -2.13 -5.05 -17.00
C ILE A 22 -3.54 -5.33 -17.53
N LEU A 23 -4.01 -6.58 -17.42
CA LEU A 23 -5.28 -6.98 -18.02
C LEU A 23 -6.49 -6.67 -17.13
N ARG A 24 -6.33 -6.76 -15.80
CA ARG A 24 -7.43 -6.64 -14.83
C ARG A 24 -7.52 -5.26 -14.20
N HIS A 25 -6.37 -4.63 -13.94
CA HIS A 25 -6.32 -3.42 -13.11
C HIS A 25 -5.92 -2.16 -13.88
N ALA A 26 -5.18 -2.23 -14.99
CA ALA A 26 -4.90 -1.03 -15.77
C ALA A 26 -6.18 -0.45 -16.41
N ALA A 27 -6.50 0.81 -16.12
CA ALA A 27 -7.72 1.44 -16.62
C ALA A 27 -7.60 1.93 -18.07
N ASP A 28 -6.38 2.16 -18.55
CA ASP A 28 -6.10 2.66 -19.88
C ASP A 28 -4.79 2.14 -20.46
N SER A 29 -4.58 2.38 -21.76
CA SER A 29 -3.39 1.92 -22.47
C SER A 29 -2.10 2.60 -22.02
N ALA A 30 -2.16 3.81 -21.45
CA ALA A 30 -0.99 4.49 -20.90
C ALA A 30 -0.48 3.74 -19.66
N THR A 31 -1.38 3.42 -18.73
CA THR A 31 -1.12 2.61 -17.54
C THR A 31 -0.58 1.23 -17.91
N ARG A 32 -1.12 0.58 -18.94
CA ARG A 32 -0.60 -0.72 -19.41
C ARG A 32 0.85 -0.64 -19.88
N ARG A 33 1.20 0.38 -20.66
CA ARG A 33 2.58 0.59 -21.10
C ARG A 33 3.50 0.84 -19.91
N GLU A 34 3.01 1.58 -18.92
CA GLU A 34 3.85 1.92 -17.78
C GLU A 34 4.06 0.74 -16.82
N LEU A 35 3.05 -0.12 -16.63
CA LEU A 35 3.25 -1.40 -15.95
C LEU A 35 4.28 -2.26 -16.68
N LEU A 36 4.23 -2.36 -18.01
CA LEU A 36 5.25 -3.09 -18.77
C LEU A 36 6.65 -2.50 -18.54
N HIS A 37 6.77 -1.18 -18.53
CA HIS A 37 8.04 -0.51 -18.25
C HIS A 37 8.54 -0.83 -16.84
N ILE A 38 7.70 -0.69 -15.81
CA ILE A 38 8.04 -1.01 -14.42
C ILE A 38 8.58 -2.45 -14.31
N TYR A 39 7.86 -3.43 -14.85
CA TYR A 39 8.29 -4.83 -14.82
C TYR A 39 9.59 -5.10 -15.59
N SER A 40 9.83 -4.39 -16.69
CA SER A 40 11.10 -4.47 -17.43
C SER A 40 12.27 -3.84 -16.65
N SER A 41 11.98 -2.90 -15.75
CA SER A 41 12.96 -2.13 -14.98
C SER A 41 13.30 -2.73 -13.61
N LEU A 42 12.61 -3.78 -13.15
CA LEU A 42 12.83 -4.36 -11.80
C LEU A 42 14.24 -4.90 -11.56
N GLY A 43 15.01 -5.19 -12.61
CA GLY A 43 16.42 -5.55 -12.49
C GLY A 43 17.33 -4.36 -12.11
N ASN A 44 16.85 -3.13 -12.30
CA ASN A 44 17.61 -1.91 -12.05
C ASN A 44 17.19 -1.25 -10.72
N ARG A 45 17.89 -1.60 -9.65
CA ARG A 45 17.62 -1.09 -8.30
C ARG A 45 17.74 0.43 -8.16
N SER A 46 18.53 1.11 -9.01
CA SER A 46 18.67 2.57 -8.92
C SER A 46 17.38 3.31 -9.28
N ALA A 47 16.47 2.68 -10.03
CA ALA A 47 15.19 3.25 -10.43
C ALA A 47 14.07 3.02 -9.38
N TYR A 48 14.34 2.31 -8.27
CA TYR A 48 13.28 1.89 -7.33
C TYR A 48 12.52 3.04 -6.68
N ASN A 49 13.14 4.22 -6.59
CA ASN A 49 12.55 5.43 -6.01
C ASN A 49 11.92 6.34 -7.07
N ASP A 50 12.01 6.00 -8.36
CA ASP A 50 11.36 6.78 -9.41
C ASP A 50 9.84 6.72 -9.23
N GLU A 51 9.18 7.86 -9.32
CA GLU A 51 7.73 7.97 -9.19
C GLU A 51 7.04 7.81 -10.55
N VAL A 52 5.95 7.05 -10.55
CA VAL A 52 5.06 6.87 -11.69
C VAL A 52 3.64 7.22 -11.32
N ASN A 53 2.84 7.62 -12.31
CA ASN A 53 1.43 7.94 -12.15
C ASN A 53 0.61 6.98 -13.01
N LEU A 54 -0.25 6.20 -12.36
CA LEU A 54 -1.07 5.19 -12.99
C LEU A 54 -2.55 5.52 -12.80
N ARG A 55 -3.41 5.04 -13.70
CA ARG A 55 -4.86 5.00 -13.49
C ARG A 55 -5.27 3.54 -13.36
N MET A 56 -5.55 3.15 -12.13
CA MET A 56 -5.72 1.75 -11.74
C MET A 56 -7.16 1.51 -11.29
N ARG A 57 -7.65 0.30 -11.56
CA ARG A 57 -8.93 -0.20 -11.09
C ARG A 57 -8.71 -0.93 -9.77
N PHE A 58 -9.40 -0.46 -8.74
CA PHE A 58 -9.50 -1.07 -7.43
C PHE A 58 -10.97 -1.44 -7.25
N GLY A 59 -11.29 -2.73 -7.37
CA GLY A 59 -12.67 -3.20 -7.49
C GLY A 59 -13.50 -2.42 -8.51
N LYS A 60 -14.56 -1.76 -8.02
CA LYS A 60 -15.50 -1.01 -8.88
C LYS A 60 -14.99 0.38 -9.24
N LEU A 61 -13.99 0.89 -8.54
CA LEU A 61 -13.48 2.25 -8.73
C LEU A 61 -12.26 2.26 -9.64
N VAL A 62 -12.12 3.34 -10.40
CA VAL A 62 -10.88 3.66 -11.12
C VAL A 62 -10.31 4.91 -10.48
N MET A 63 -9.08 4.82 -9.99
CA MET A 63 -8.44 5.86 -9.20
C MET A 63 -7.06 6.21 -9.79
N PRO A 64 -6.67 7.50 -9.77
CA PRO A 64 -5.27 7.86 -9.99
C PRO A 64 -4.44 7.36 -8.82
N CYS A 65 -3.23 6.91 -9.12
CA CYS A 65 -2.34 6.28 -8.17
C CYS A 65 -0.89 6.64 -8.51
N THR A 66 -0.29 7.48 -7.69
CA THR A 66 1.14 7.77 -7.70
C THR A 66 1.86 6.81 -6.76
N MET A 67 2.96 6.23 -7.24
CA MET A 67 3.75 5.29 -6.46
C MET A 67 5.21 5.30 -6.92
N ARG A 68 6.10 4.76 -6.11
CA ARG A 68 7.47 4.44 -6.52
C ARG A 68 7.47 3.15 -7.34
N LEU A 69 8.48 2.95 -8.18
CA LEU A 69 8.64 1.70 -8.93
C LEU A 69 8.68 0.46 -8.02
N SER A 70 9.34 0.56 -6.87
CA SER A 70 9.42 -0.53 -5.88
C SER A 70 8.08 -0.86 -5.20
N ASP A 71 7.13 0.07 -5.15
CA ASP A 71 5.80 -0.20 -4.58
C ASP A 71 5.00 -1.23 -5.40
N ILE A 72 5.44 -1.57 -6.62
CA ILE A 72 4.84 -2.64 -7.43
C ILE A 72 4.79 -3.99 -6.71
N PHE A 73 5.73 -4.25 -5.80
CA PHE A 73 5.75 -5.49 -5.02
C PHE A 73 4.55 -5.54 -4.07
N ILE A 74 4.29 -4.45 -3.33
CA ILE A 74 3.14 -4.32 -2.45
C ILE A 74 1.83 -4.30 -3.25
N LEU A 75 1.83 -3.65 -4.42
CA LEU A 75 0.66 -3.66 -5.31
C LEU A 75 0.33 -5.07 -5.81
N GLY A 76 1.34 -5.89 -6.13
CA GLY A 76 1.20 -7.29 -6.50
C GLY A 76 0.64 -8.13 -5.35
N GLU A 77 1.19 -7.99 -4.15
CA GLU A 77 0.67 -8.65 -2.95
C GLU A 77 -0.84 -8.37 -2.73
N ILE A 78 -1.24 -7.11 -2.90
CA ILE A 78 -2.63 -6.69 -2.66
C ILE A 78 -3.58 -7.15 -3.77
N LEU A 79 -3.22 -6.94 -5.04
CA LEU A 79 -4.14 -7.12 -6.18
C LEU A 79 -3.97 -8.46 -6.91
N PHE A 80 -2.79 -9.06 -6.91
CA PHE A 80 -2.53 -10.34 -7.57
C PHE A 80 -2.61 -11.51 -6.60
N GLU A 81 -2.09 -11.34 -5.37
CA GLU A 81 -2.11 -12.38 -4.34
C GLU A 81 -3.36 -12.32 -3.43
N ASP A 82 -4.27 -11.38 -3.69
CA ASP A 82 -5.55 -11.25 -2.98
C ASP A 82 -5.38 -11.09 -1.44
N GLN A 83 -4.30 -10.48 -0.95
CA GLN A 83 -3.97 -10.45 0.50
C GLN A 83 -5.11 -9.92 1.40
N TYR A 84 -5.91 -8.98 0.90
CA TYR A 84 -7.01 -8.34 1.64
C TYR A 84 -8.40 -8.87 1.26
N LYS A 85 -8.47 -10.03 0.60
CA LYS A 85 -9.74 -10.66 0.23
C LYS A 85 -10.42 -11.25 1.45
N LEU A 86 -11.55 -10.66 1.82
CA LEU A 86 -12.37 -11.13 2.92
C LEU A 86 -13.21 -12.33 2.47
N LYS A 87 -13.31 -13.35 3.33
CA LYS A 87 -14.20 -14.51 3.11
C LYS A 87 -15.68 -14.17 3.33
N SER A 88 -15.96 -13.09 4.05
CA SER A 88 -17.30 -12.62 4.40
C SER A 88 -17.50 -11.18 3.94
N ARG A 89 -18.76 -10.79 3.76
CA ARG A 89 -19.12 -9.38 3.52
C ARG A 89 -18.82 -8.55 4.76
N ILE A 90 -18.40 -7.29 4.56
CA ILE A 90 -18.38 -6.31 5.65
C ILE A 90 -19.81 -5.80 5.92
N PRO A 91 -20.11 -5.36 7.16
CA PRO A 91 -21.38 -4.71 7.46
C PRO A 91 -21.61 -3.47 6.60
N GLU A 92 -22.87 -3.17 6.30
CA GLU A 92 -23.23 -1.89 5.71
C GLU A 92 -22.85 -0.75 6.65
N GLY A 93 -22.28 0.32 6.08
CA GLY A 93 -21.82 1.47 6.86
C GLY A 93 -20.61 1.20 7.76
N ALA A 94 -19.85 0.12 7.53
CA ALA A 94 -18.67 -0.17 8.32
C ALA A 94 -17.58 0.89 8.18
N THR A 95 -16.87 1.13 9.29
CA THR A 95 -15.63 1.90 9.34
C THR A 95 -14.46 0.93 9.26
N ILE A 96 -13.47 1.24 8.41
CA ILE A 96 -12.22 0.47 8.29
C ILE A 96 -11.07 1.28 8.90
N ILE A 97 -10.24 0.61 9.69
CA ILE A 97 -8.95 1.13 10.14
C ILE A 97 -7.87 0.44 9.33
N ASP A 98 -7.12 1.20 8.54
CA ASP A 98 -5.99 0.73 7.75
C ASP A 98 -4.68 1.19 8.41
N ALA A 99 -4.06 0.28 9.18
CA ALA A 99 -2.86 0.57 9.97
C ALA A 99 -1.60 0.16 9.20
N GLY A 100 -0.88 1.14 8.65
CA GLY A 100 0.23 0.92 7.72
C GLY A 100 -0.21 1.08 6.26
N GLY A 101 -0.90 2.17 5.95
CA GLY A 101 -1.49 2.41 4.64
C GLY A 101 -0.48 2.58 3.50
N ASN A 102 0.81 2.79 3.80
CA ASN A 102 1.88 3.05 2.84
C ASN A 102 1.41 4.13 1.83
N VAL A 103 1.41 3.86 0.53
CA VAL A 103 0.93 4.78 -0.51
C VAL A 103 -0.58 4.68 -0.78
N GLY A 104 -1.31 3.83 -0.06
CA GLY A 104 -2.77 3.78 -0.02
C GLY A 104 -3.46 2.68 -0.83
N PHE A 105 -2.75 1.68 -1.35
CA PHE A 105 -3.35 0.66 -2.23
C PHE A 105 -4.43 -0.18 -1.54
N SER A 106 -4.20 -0.61 -0.29
CA SER A 106 -5.17 -1.34 0.54
C SER A 106 -6.44 -0.52 0.73
N SER A 107 -6.29 0.75 1.11
CA SER A 107 -7.40 1.69 1.25
C SER A 107 -8.17 1.92 -0.05
N MET A 108 -7.49 2.06 -1.21
CA MET A 108 -8.17 2.13 -2.50
C MET A 108 -8.96 0.85 -2.82
N LEU A 109 -8.39 -0.32 -2.52
CA LEU A 109 -9.08 -1.61 -2.67
C LEU A 109 -10.32 -1.65 -1.77
N PHE A 110 -10.22 -1.20 -0.52
CA PHE A 110 -11.36 -1.17 0.40
C PHE A 110 -12.50 -0.28 -0.08
N LEU A 111 -12.18 0.93 -0.55
CA LEU A 111 -13.17 1.83 -1.16
C LEU A 111 -13.83 1.20 -2.37
N GLY A 112 -13.04 0.55 -3.22
CA GLY A 112 -13.47 -0.02 -4.49
C GLY A 112 -14.28 -1.30 -4.40
N GLU A 113 -13.91 -2.21 -3.50
CA GLU A 113 -14.54 -3.52 -3.36
C GLU A 113 -15.64 -3.50 -2.31
N TYR A 114 -15.37 -2.89 -1.17
CA TYR A 114 -16.21 -3.03 0.01
C TYR A 114 -17.10 -1.81 0.27
N GLN A 115 -16.75 -0.63 -0.29
CA GLN A 115 -17.53 0.61 -0.15
C GLN A 115 -17.92 0.92 1.31
N PRO A 116 -16.94 0.98 2.25
CA PRO A 116 -17.19 1.36 3.64
C PRO A 116 -17.73 2.79 3.76
N SER A 117 -18.31 3.12 4.91
CA SER A 117 -18.72 4.51 5.19
C SER A 117 -17.50 5.41 5.40
N GLN A 118 -16.48 4.89 6.09
CA GLN A 118 -15.24 5.58 6.38
C GLN A 118 -14.04 4.64 6.34
N VAL A 119 -12.88 5.18 5.93
CA VAL A 119 -11.57 4.53 6.03
C VAL A 119 -10.62 5.49 6.74
N HIS A 120 -10.09 5.08 7.89
CA HIS A 120 -9.06 5.80 8.61
C HIS A 120 -7.71 5.16 8.30
N VAL A 121 -6.86 5.89 7.60
CA VAL A 121 -5.57 5.39 7.11
C VAL A 121 -4.46 5.96 7.97
N PHE A 122 -3.58 5.10 8.45
CA PHE A 122 -2.43 5.47 9.26
C PHE A 122 -1.17 5.13 8.50
N GLU A 123 -0.34 6.14 8.22
CA GLU A 123 0.98 5.94 7.64
C GLU A 123 1.98 6.86 8.35
N PRO A 124 2.95 6.29 9.09
CA PRO A 124 3.91 7.10 9.84
C PRO A 124 4.97 7.78 8.97
N SER A 125 5.37 7.17 7.85
CA SER A 125 6.53 7.65 7.09
C SER A 125 6.23 8.93 6.31
N GLU A 126 7.13 9.90 6.35
CA GLU A 126 6.96 11.16 5.60
C GLU A 126 6.75 10.92 4.10
N ASP A 127 7.63 10.13 3.48
CA ASP A 127 7.61 9.94 2.03
C ASP A 127 6.36 9.17 1.58
N SER A 128 6.04 8.07 2.27
CA SER A 128 4.84 7.30 1.98
C SER A 128 3.57 8.09 2.26
N PHE A 129 3.52 8.88 3.34
CA PHE A 129 2.37 9.74 3.66
C PHE A 129 2.15 10.84 2.62
N ARG A 130 3.21 11.38 2.02
CA ARG A 130 3.11 12.33 0.91
C ARG A 130 2.42 11.69 -0.30
N LEU A 131 2.82 10.48 -0.68
CA LEU A 131 2.20 9.73 -1.79
C LEU A 131 0.76 9.33 -1.45
N LEU A 132 0.52 8.86 -0.22
CA LEU A 132 -0.81 8.57 0.31
C LEU A 132 -1.75 9.78 0.20
N SER A 133 -1.27 10.95 0.60
CA SER A 133 -2.03 12.20 0.56
C SER A 133 -2.38 12.61 -0.87
N LYS A 134 -1.44 12.43 -1.81
CA LYS A 134 -1.69 12.66 -3.25
C LYS A 134 -2.76 11.70 -3.79
N ASN A 135 -2.75 10.47 -3.31
CA ASN A 135 -3.59 9.38 -3.77
C ASN A 135 -5.02 9.41 -3.21
N LEU A 136 -5.17 9.76 -1.93
CA LEU A 136 -6.43 9.64 -1.19
C LEU A 136 -6.91 10.93 -0.54
N GLY A 137 -6.12 12.01 -0.56
CA GLY A 137 -6.45 13.26 0.14
C GLY A 137 -7.74 13.96 -0.34
N SER A 138 -8.27 13.57 -1.50
CA SER A 138 -9.56 14.04 -2.03
C SER A 138 -10.66 12.97 -2.04
N ALA A 139 -10.38 11.77 -1.54
CA ALA A 139 -11.34 10.67 -1.52
C ALA A 139 -12.39 10.90 -0.41
N ALA A 140 -13.67 10.84 -0.77
CA ALA A 140 -14.76 10.96 0.19
C ALA A 140 -14.74 9.80 1.19
N GLY A 141 -15.01 10.10 2.46
CA GLY A 141 -15.01 9.10 3.53
C GLY A 141 -13.61 8.62 3.95
N VAL A 142 -12.53 9.25 3.49
CA VAL A 142 -11.16 8.90 3.92
C VAL A 142 -10.63 9.92 4.92
N VAL A 143 -10.04 9.42 6.01
CA VAL A 143 -9.33 10.21 7.01
C VAL A 143 -7.87 9.76 7.04
N LEU A 144 -6.95 10.68 6.75
CA LEU A 144 -5.51 10.40 6.71
C LEU A 144 -4.84 10.82 8.03
N ASN A 145 -4.06 9.92 8.61
CA ASN A 145 -3.36 10.13 9.88
C ASN A 145 -1.87 9.86 9.68
N LYS A 146 -1.04 10.89 9.83
CA LYS A 146 0.42 10.75 9.75
C LYS A 146 0.99 10.28 11.08
N SER A 147 0.74 9.02 11.40
CA SER A 147 1.14 8.40 12.67
C SER A 147 1.17 6.90 12.51
N ALA A 148 2.03 6.25 13.29
CA ALA A 148 1.95 4.81 13.48
C ALA A 148 0.84 4.48 14.49
N VAL A 149 0.33 3.26 14.41
CA VAL A 149 -0.61 2.73 15.40
C VAL A 149 0.16 1.88 16.40
N GLY A 150 -0.02 2.14 17.70
CA GLY A 150 0.66 1.43 18.77
C GLY A 150 -0.22 1.16 19.98
N ARG A 151 0.39 0.64 21.06
CA ARG A 151 -0.31 0.41 22.33
C ARG A 151 -0.49 1.69 23.14
N THR A 152 0.43 2.62 23.03
CA THR A 152 0.48 3.87 23.80
C THR A 152 0.85 5.03 22.88
N SER A 153 0.21 6.17 23.08
CA SER A 153 0.51 7.39 22.33
C SER A 153 1.88 7.96 22.72
N GLY A 154 2.61 8.56 21.77
CA GLY A 154 3.95 9.09 21.98
C GLY A 154 4.76 9.23 20.70
N GLN A 155 6.07 9.03 20.80
CA GLN A 155 6.97 8.99 19.65
C GLN A 155 7.78 7.69 19.65
N SER A 156 8.16 7.23 18.47
CA SER A 156 9.02 6.07 18.30
C SER A 156 9.87 6.23 17.04
N THR A 157 10.92 5.42 16.92
CA THR A 157 11.75 5.37 15.72
C THR A 157 11.12 4.39 14.74
N LEU A 158 10.79 4.87 13.54
CA LEU A 158 10.46 4.03 12.40
C LEU A 158 11.77 3.64 11.71
N HIS A 159 12.14 2.37 11.78
CA HIS A 159 13.32 1.82 11.13
C HIS A 159 13.06 1.57 9.66
N HIS A 160 13.99 1.99 8.79
CA HIS A 160 13.84 1.83 7.35
C HIS A 160 14.38 0.47 6.89
N GLY A 161 13.51 -0.33 6.26
CA GLY A 161 13.92 -1.47 5.44
C GLY A 161 14.39 -1.06 4.03
N GLU A 162 14.81 -2.03 3.22
CA GLU A 162 15.31 -1.82 1.84
C GLU A 162 14.30 -1.09 0.93
N PHE A 163 13.00 -1.21 1.19
CA PHE A 163 11.95 -0.41 0.55
C PHE A 163 10.82 -0.08 1.54
N ALA A 164 9.98 0.88 1.17
CA ALA A 164 8.98 1.49 2.06
C ALA A 164 8.00 0.50 2.70
N GLY A 165 7.60 -0.56 1.97
CA GLY A 165 6.75 -1.63 2.51
C GLY A 165 7.38 -2.46 3.64
N MET A 166 8.67 -2.26 3.94
CA MET A 166 9.39 -2.97 5.00
C MET A 166 9.81 -2.06 6.17
N HIS A 167 9.27 -0.85 6.26
CA HIS A 167 9.50 0.01 7.41
C HIS A 167 8.80 -0.55 8.66
N SER A 168 9.43 -0.43 9.82
CA SER A 168 8.96 -1.10 11.04
C SER A 168 9.32 -0.30 12.29
N LEU A 169 8.42 -0.29 13.29
CA LEU A 169 8.74 0.21 14.64
C LEU A 169 9.59 -0.78 15.44
N LEU A 170 9.68 -2.03 14.99
CA LEU A 170 10.55 -3.05 15.58
C LEU A 170 11.86 -3.07 14.81
N GLN A 171 12.97 -2.90 15.52
CA GLN A 171 14.31 -3.05 14.95
C GLN A 171 14.56 -4.51 14.56
N ALA A 172 15.04 -4.73 13.33
CA ALA A 172 15.48 -6.03 12.82
C ALA A 172 16.83 -5.90 12.12
N ASP A 173 17.53 -7.03 11.94
CA ASP A 173 18.80 -7.09 11.22
C ASP A 173 18.62 -6.60 9.77
N GLY A 174 19.49 -5.69 9.33
CA GLY A 174 19.46 -5.14 7.97
C GLY A 174 18.58 -3.90 7.76
N MET A 175 18.08 -3.29 8.84
CA MET A 175 17.43 -1.97 8.78
C MET A 175 18.45 -0.86 9.07
N ASP A 176 18.67 0.03 8.11
CA ASP A 176 19.60 1.15 8.22
C ASP A 176 18.85 2.48 8.21
N GLY A 177 19.15 3.32 9.21
CA GLY A 177 18.48 4.61 9.39
C GLY A 177 17.09 4.50 10.01
N GLY A 178 16.42 5.64 10.11
CA GLY A 178 15.06 5.73 10.61
C GLY A 178 14.62 7.18 10.84
N GLU A 179 13.32 7.36 10.99
CA GLU A 179 12.70 8.65 11.28
C GLU A 179 11.91 8.59 12.59
N ILE A 180 11.90 9.71 13.34
CA ILE A 180 11.07 9.82 14.55
C ILE A 180 9.65 10.11 14.09
N VAL A 181 8.72 9.22 14.45
CA VAL A 181 7.32 9.32 14.06
C VAL A 181 6.43 9.40 15.29
N ASN A 182 5.28 10.04 15.12
CA ASN A 182 4.22 10.00 16.12
C ASN A 182 3.58 8.62 16.13
N VAL A 183 3.27 8.14 17.34
CA VAL A 183 2.51 6.91 17.57
C VAL A 183 1.22 7.30 18.27
N LEU A 184 0.10 6.75 17.80
CA LEU A 184 -1.20 6.90 18.46
C LEU A 184 -1.65 5.54 18.98
N ALA A 185 -2.14 5.51 20.22
CA ALA A 185 -2.90 4.36 20.69
C ALA A 185 -4.21 4.29 19.92
N LEU A 186 -4.52 3.13 19.34
CA LEU A 186 -5.75 2.97 18.55
C LEU A 186 -7.00 3.23 19.39
N ALA A 187 -6.99 2.82 20.66
CA ALA A 187 -8.09 3.06 21.59
C ALA A 187 -8.35 4.57 21.79
N ASP A 188 -7.30 5.34 22.12
CA ASP A 188 -7.40 6.80 22.28
C ASP A 188 -7.92 7.46 21.00
N TYR A 189 -7.43 7.04 19.84
CA TYR A 189 -7.89 7.56 18.56
C TYR A 189 -9.38 7.28 18.33
N MET A 190 -9.80 6.04 18.53
CA MET A 190 -11.18 5.62 18.34
C MET A 190 -12.14 6.37 19.27
N GLU A 191 -11.76 6.56 20.54
CA GLU A 191 -12.54 7.35 21.49
C GLU A 191 -12.67 8.80 21.04
N ASN A 192 -11.55 9.43 20.68
CA ASN A 192 -11.52 10.83 20.22
C ASN A 192 -12.34 11.07 18.94
N CYS A 193 -12.40 10.08 18.06
CA CYS A 193 -13.20 10.15 16.83
C CYS A 193 -14.65 9.69 17.01
N GLY A 194 -15.06 9.26 18.23
CA GLY A 194 -16.40 8.72 18.47
C GLY A 194 -16.69 7.41 17.73
N LEU A 195 -15.64 6.60 17.49
CA LEU A 195 -15.72 5.29 16.81
C LEU A 195 -15.94 4.12 17.79
N THR A 196 -15.97 4.40 19.09
CA THR A 196 -16.33 3.41 20.12
C THR A 196 -17.84 3.16 20.10
N ARG A 197 -18.23 1.89 20.19
CA ARG A 197 -19.64 1.45 20.29
C ARG A 197 -20.00 1.14 21.72
#